data_AF-A0A9E7CVG1-F1
#
_entry.id   AF-A0A9E7CVG1-F1
#
_cell.length_a   1.000
_cell.length_b   1.000
_cell.length_c   1.000
_cell.angle_alpha   90.00
_cell.angle_beta   90.00
_cell.angle_gamma   90.00
#
_symmetry.space_group_name_H-M   'P 1'
#
loop_
_entity.id
_entity.type
_entity.pdbx_description
1 polymer ?
#
loop_
_entity_poly.entity_id
_entity_poly.type
_entity_poly.pdbx_seq_one_letter_code
_entity_poly.pdbx_strand_id
1 'polypeptide(L)'
;MAERHIDHIEVEIEGVRRAVAVDLDESPLGWLARRRGRDGRSFIAPVQLIAGERLRADFTRAGMAPRLTANWDAVTRTDRAGGGAGLNASEAMLAARQRVGRAMEAVGPEFAGLLVDVCCFLKGLEQVEQERLWPARTAKVVLALGLDRLARHYGLSAAAQGPARARTRAWKAPEPPAGKD
;
A
#
# COMPACT_ATOMS: atom_id res chain seq x y z
N MET A 1 -15.04 -15.41 -15.57
CA MET A 1 -14.99 -14.31 -14.60
C MET A 1 -14.07 -14.77 -13.47
N ALA A 2 -12.88 -14.19 -13.33
CA ALA A 2 -11.99 -14.53 -12.23
C ALA A 2 -12.53 -13.85 -10.96
N GLU A 3 -12.78 -14.65 -9.92
CA GLU A 3 -13.21 -14.17 -8.60
C GLU A 3 -12.02 -13.42 -7.98
N ARG A 4 -12.11 -12.08 -7.88
CA ARG A 4 -11.05 -11.25 -7.28
C ARG A 4 -10.98 -11.56 -5.79
N HIS A 5 -9.87 -12.08 -5.30
CA HIS A 5 -9.67 -12.28 -3.87
C HIS A 5 -9.26 -10.96 -3.20
N ILE A 6 -10.26 -10.20 -2.76
CA ILE A 6 -10.07 -8.96 -2.01
C ILE A 6 -10.08 -9.28 -0.51
N ASP A 7 -8.93 -9.11 0.14
CA ASP A 7 -8.81 -9.26 1.58
C ASP A 7 -8.92 -7.89 2.28
N HIS A 8 -9.56 -7.88 3.45
CA HIS A 8 -9.61 -6.71 4.33
C HIS A 8 -8.61 -6.85 5.46
N ILE A 9 -7.65 -5.94 5.51
CA ILE A 9 -6.61 -5.92 6.55
C ILE A 9 -6.86 -4.71 7.46
N GLU A 10 -6.98 -4.95 8.76
CA GLU A 10 -7.01 -3.87 9.76
C GLU A 10 -5.60 -3.36 10.03
N VAL A 11 -5.40 -2.06 9.85
CA VAL A 11 -4.15 -1.37 10.21
C VAL A 11 -4.42 -0.02 10.85
N GLU A 12 -3.46 0.45 11.63
CA GLU A 12 -3.45 1.82 12.11
C GLU A 12 -2.69 2.70 11.11
N ILE A 13 -3.35 3.79 10.69
CA ILE A 13 -2.78 4.82 9.83
C ILE A 13 -2.81 6.12 10.62
N GLU A 14 -1.63 6.66 10.95
CA GLU A 14 -1.50 7.92 11.72
C GLU A 14 -2.31 7.90 13.04
N GLY A 15 -2.32 6.77 13.76
CA GLY A 15 -3.05 6.63 15.02
C GLY A 15 -4.54 6.26 14.88
N VAL A 16 -5.04 6.08 13.66
CA VAL A 16 -6.44 5.75 13.38
C VAL A 16 -6.56 4.36 12.76
N ARG A 17 -7.35 3.47 13.38
CA ARG A 17 -7.65 2.14 12.83
C ARG A 17 -8.49 2.26 11.56
N ARG A 18 -8.07 1.58 10.49
CA ARG A 18 -8.78 1.51 9.21
C ARG A 18 -8.69 0.09 8.64
N ALA A 19 -9.82 -0.38 8.09
CA ALA A 19 -9.83 -1.57 7.25
C ALA A 19 -9.45 -1.17 5.83
N VAL A 20 -8.41 -1.80 5.28
CA VAL A 20 -7.91 -1.55 3.92
C VAL A 20 -8.17 -2.79 3.07
N ALA A 21 -8.84 -2.59 1.94
CA ALA A 21 -9.04 -3.64 0.93
C ALA A 21 -7.76 -3.80 0.10
N VAL A 22 -7.26 -5.03 -0.03
CA VAL A 22 -6.09 -5.37 -0.84
C VAL A 22 -6.44 -6.50 -1.81
N ASP A 23 -6.19 -6.28 -3.09
CA ASP A 23 -6.29 -7.34 -4.11
C ASP A 23 -5.00 -8.15 -4.10
N LEU A 24 -5.07 -9.38 -3.57
CA LEU A 24 -3.90 -10.22 -3.37
C LEU A 24 -3.54 -11.08 -4.59
N ASP A 25 -4.37 -11.10 -5.63
CA ASP A 25 -4.15 -11.90 -6.84
C ASP A 25 -3.35 -11.13 -7.89
N GLU A 26 -3.44 -9.79 -7.89
CA GLU A 26 -2.69 -8.91 -8.79
C GLU A 26 -1.42 -8.29 -8.15
N SER A 27 -1.01 -8.75 -6.96
CA SER A 27 0.11 -8.19 -6.20
C SER A 27 1.28 -9.19 -6.04
N PRO A 28 2.52 -8.85 -6.46
CA PRO A 28 3.72 -9.65 -6.16
C PRO A 28 3.99 -9.74 -4.65
N LEU A 29 3.49 -8.79 -3.86
CA LEU A 29 3.56 -8.80 -2.41
C LEU A 29 2.50 -9.75 -1.79
N GLY A 30 1.36 -9.96 -2.47
CA GLY A 30 0.32 -10.89 -2.04
C GLY A 30 0.87 -12.32 -1.87
N TRP A 31 1.70 -12.80 -2.79
CA TRP A 31 2.36 -14.10 -2.65
C TRP A 31 3.36 -14.14 -1.48
N LEU A 32 4.15 -13.08 -1.28
CA LEU A 32 5.08 -12.97 -0.16
C LEU A 32 4.37 -12.91 1.20
N ALA A 33 3.20 -12.28 1.26
CA ALA A 33 2.38 -12.19 2.46
C ALA A 33 1.71 -13.53 2.81
N ARG A 34 1.29 -14.30 1.80
CA ARG A 34 0.72 -15.65 2.00
C ARG A 34 1.76 -16.69 2.38
N ARG A 35 2.98 -16.58 1.85
CA ARG A 35 4.03 -17.58 2.07
C ARG A 35 4.56 -17.51 3.49
N ARG A 36 4.39 -18.61 4.23
CA ARG A 36 4.91 -18.78 5.58
C ARG A 36 6.30 -19.41 5.58
N GLY A 37 7.16 -18.91 6.45
CA GLY A 37 8.47 -19.49 6.73
C GLY A 37 8.39 -20.79 7.52
N ARG A 38 9.55 -21.36 7.82
CA ARG A 38 9.68 -22.56 8.68
C ARG A 38 9.14 -22.32 10.10
N ASP A 39 9.15 -21.07 10.52
CA ASP A 39 8.61 -20.55 11.78
C ASP A 39 7.10 -20.24 11.72
N GLY A 40 6.44 -20.50 10.60
CA GLY A 40 5.00 -20.25 10.42
C GLY A 40 4.63 -18.77 10.23
N ARG A 41 5.60 -17.86 10.22
CA ARG A 41 5.35 -16.41 10.05
C ARG A 41 5.37 -16.03 8.57
N SER A 42 4.50 -15.09 8.19
CA SER A 42 4.53 -14.48 6.86
C SER A 42 5.84 -13.71 6.65
N PHE A 43 6.34 -13.70 5.41
CA PHE A 43 7.61 -13.05 5.10
C PHE A 43 7.56 -11.53 5.14
N ILE A 44 6.40 -10.95 4.89
CA ILE A 44 6.14 -9.53 5.09
C ILE A 44 4.94 -9.36 6.03
N ALA A 45 5.01 -8.36 6.89
CA ALA A 45 3.93 -7.99 7.79
C ALA A 45 2.77 -7.31 7.03
N PRO A 46 1.54 -7.31 7.59
CA PRO A 46 0.39 -6.68 6.94
C PRO A 46 0.61 -5.18 6.63
N VAL A 47 1.28 -4.45 7.53
CA VAL A 47 1.63 -3.04 7.31
C VAL A 47 2.61 -2.83 6.16
N GLN A 48 3.55 -3.76 5.97
CA GLN A 48 4.51 -3.74 4.87
C GLN A 48 3.81 -3.99 3.53
N LEU A 49 2.88 -4.96 3.49
CA LEU A 49 2.05 -5.23 2.32
C LEU A 49 1.25 -3.98 1.91
N ILE A 50 0.55 -3.34 2.85
CA ILE A 50 -0.22 -2.12 2.56
C ILE A 50 0.68 -0.97 2.11
N ALA A 51 1.87 -0.83 2.71
CA ALA A 51 2.83 0.19 2.29
C ALA A 51 3.24 0.02 0.83
N GLY A 52 3.59 -1.21 0.43
CA GLY A 52 3.96 -1.52 -0.94
C GLY A 52 2.81 -1.34 -1.93
N GLU A 53 1.59 -1.77 -1.58
CA GLU A 53 0.42 -1.56 -2.42
C GLU A 53 0.03 -0.09 -2.57
N ARG A 54 0.17 0.70 -1.50
CA ARG A 54 -0.05 2.14 -1.56
C ARG A 54 0.95 2.83 -2.48
N LEU A 55 2.22 2.42 -2.42
CA LEU A 55 3.26 2.90 -3.34
C LEU A 55 2.90 2.54 -4.79
N ARG A 56 2.52 1.28 -5.06
CA ARG A 56 2.10 0.83 -6.40
C ARG A 56 0.93 1.66 -6.93
N ALA A 57 -0.09 1.89 -6.10
CA ALA A 57 -1.25 2.69 -6.47
C ALA A 57 -0.89 4.15 -6.79
N ASP A 58 -0.01 4.78 -6.00
CA ASP A 58 0.47 6.14 -6.28
C ASP A 58 1.35 6.19 -7.54
N PHE A 59 2.20 5.20 -7.77
CA PHE A 59 3.03 5.10 -8.98
C PHE A 59 2.20 4.96 -10.26
N THR A 60 1.14 4.14 -10.22
CA THR A 60 0.19 3.99 -11.33
C THR A 60 -0.58 5.29 -11.58
N ARG A 61 -1.12 5.93 -10.53
CA ARG A 61 -1.80 7.24 -10.63
C ARG A 61 -0.89 8.36 -11.14
N ALA A 62 0.41 8.27 -10.86
CA ALA A 62 1.41 9.21 -11.35
C ALA A 62 1.73 9.06 -12.84
N GLY A 63 1.20 8.02 -13.50
CA GLY A 63 1.51 7.70 -14.89
C GLY A 63 2.98 7.35 -15.10
N MET A 64 3.63 6.75 -14.09
CA MET A 64 5.04 6.37 -14.11
C MET A 64 5.27 4.93 -14.58
N ALA A 65 4.21 4.12 -14.71
CA ALA A 65 4.29 2.79 -15.28
C ALA A 65 4.61 2.84 -16.79
N PRO A 66 5.37 1.88 -17.34
CA PRO A 66 5.70 1.84 -18.76
C PRO A 66 4.40 1.61 -19.55
N ARG A 67 4.12 2.47 -20.53
CA ARG A 67 2.93 2.34 -21.37
C ARG A 67 3.20 1.28 -22.44
N LEU A 68 2.72 0.05 -22.22
CA LEU A 68 2.90 -1.08 -23.14
C LEU A 68 1.90 -1.12 -24.31
N THR A 69 0.84 -0.31 -24.27
CA THR A 69 -0.15 -0.24 -25.36
C THR A 69 -0.51 1.21 -25.72
N ALA A 70 -0.78 1.43 -27.01
CA ALA A 70 -1.34 2.68 -27.50
C ALA A 70 -2.68 2.97 -26.82
N ASN A 71 -2.86 4.20 -26.34
CA ASN A 71 -4.02 4.61 -25.58
C ASN A 71 -5.22 4.87 -26.52
N TRP A 72 -6.05 3.86 -26.76
CA TRP A 72 -7.29 4.02 -27.53
C TRP A 72 -8.38 4.79 -26.75
N ASP A 73 -8.22 4.96 -25.43
CA ASP A 73 -9.14 5.74 -24.57
C ASP A 73 -8.91 7.25 -24.63
N ALA A 74 -7.81 7.71 -25.24
CA ALA A 74 -7.62 9.14 -25.52
C ALA A 74 -8.53 9.63 -26.66
N VAL A 75 -9.06 8.72 -27.48
CA VAL A 75 -9.88 9.07 -28.65
C VAL A 75 -11.35 9.30 -28.27
N THR A 76 -11.83 8.75 -27.15
CA THR A 76 -13.26 8.81 -26.73
C THR A 76 -13.60 9.94 -25.76
N ARG A 77 -12.61 10.71 -25.28
CA ARG A 77 -12.84 11.86 -24.39
C ARG A 77 -12.68 13.19 -25.13
N THR A 78 -13.40 13.40 -26.23
CA THR A 78 -13.45 14.73 -26.88
C THR A 78 -14.80 15.44 -26.65
N ASP A 79 -15.79 14.81 -26.01
CA ASP A 79 -17.16 15.27 -26.20
C ASP A 79 -18.14 15.01 -25.04
N ARG A 80 -17.73 15.23 -23.78
CA ARG A 80 -18.69 15.63 -22.71
C ARG A 80 -18.08 16.62 -21.71
N ALA A 81 -18.22 17.90 -22.03
CA ALA A 81 -18.29 18.96 -21.04
C ALA A 81 -19.57 18.76 -20.20
N GLY A 82 -19.45 18.62 -18.88
CA GLY A 82 -20.60 18.47 -18.00
C GLY A 82 -20.26 18.21 -16.53
N GLY A 83 -19.93 19.28 -15.80
CA GLY A 83 -20.25 19.49 -14.37
C GLY A 83 -19.77 18.46 -13.33
N GLY A 84 -18.71 18.81 -12.58
CA GLY A 84 -18.40 18.20 -11.28
C GLY A 84 -16.94 18.36 -10.88
N ALA A 85 -16.69 19.03 -9.75
CA ALA A 85 -15.36 19.40 -9.25
C ALA A 85 -14.50 18.18 -8.84
N GLY A 86 -13.92 17.50 -9.81
CA GLY A 86 -12.76 16.65 -9.62
C GLY A 86 -11.51 17.48 -9.87
N LEU A 87 -10.51 17.41 -8.98
CA LEU A 87 -9.16 17.92 -9.24
C LEU A 87 -8.78 17.57 -10.68
N ASN A 88 -8.35 18.57 -11.45
CA ASN A 88 -8.03 18.40 -12.87
C ASN A 88 -7.12 17.16 -12.98
N ALA A 89 -7.40 16.19 -13.86
CA ALA A 89 -6.68 14.90 -13.85
C ALA A 89 -5.13 15.05 -13.81
N SER A 90 -4.62 16.14 -14.37
CA SER A 90 -3.23 16.59 -14.28
C SER A 90 -2.75 16.92 -12.85
N GLU A 91 -3.57 17.62 -12.05
CA GLU A 91 -3.30 17.92 -10.64
C GLU A 91 -3.27 16.65 -9.79
N ALA A 92 -4.21 15.72 -10.02
CA ALA A 92 -4.22 14.44 -9.33
C ALA A 92 -2.97 13.60 -9.65
N MET A 93 -2.54 13.60 -10.91
CA MET A 93 -1.30 12.96 -11.36
C MET A 93 -0.07 13.63 -10.74
N LEU A 94 -0.02 14.97 -10.70
CA LEU A 94 1.07 15.72 -10.07
C LEU A 94 1.16 15.45 -8.56
N ALA A 95 0.02 15.42 -7.87
CA ALA A 95 -0.04 15.07 -6.46
C ALA A 95 0.45 13.63 -6.20
N ALA A 96 0.11 12.69 -7.08
CA ALA A 96 0.62 11.32 -7.02
C ALA A 96 2.14 11.27 -7.22
N ARG A 97 2.68 12.02 -8.21
CA ARG A 97 4.14 12.15 -8.41
C ARG A 97 4.86 12.68 -7.19
N GLN A 98 4.29 13.71 -6.54
CA GLN A 98 4.86 14.25 -5.31
C GLN A 98 4.84 13.23 -4.17
N ARG A 99 3.77 12.45 -4.01
CA ARG A 99 3.71 11.37 -3.00
C ARG A 99 4.76 10.29 -3.26
N VAL A 100 4.92 9.85 -4.52
CA VAL A 100 5.98 8.90 -4.89
C VAL A 100 7.36 9.49 -4.58
N GLY A 101 7.62 10.74 -4.98
CA GLY A 101 8.89 11.42 -4.72
C GLY A 101 9.24 11.47 -3.22
N ARG A 102 8.29 11.92 -2.39
CA ARG A 102 8.46 11.95 -0.92
C ARG A 102 8.69 10.57 -0.33
N ALA A 103 8.02 9.54 -0.84
CA ALA A 103 8.24 8.17 -0.41
C ALA A 103 9.67 7.70 -0.76
N MET A 104 10.15 8.00 -1.97
CA MET A 104 11.51 7.65 -2.41
C MET A 104 12.59 8.38 -1.59
N GLU A 105 12.40 9.66 -1.30
CA GLU A 105 13.28 10.42 -0.39
C GLU A 105 13.28 9.81 1.01
N ALA A 106 12.10 9.47 1.54
CA ALA A 106 11.96 8.95 2.88
C ALA A 106 12.61 7.57 3.04
N VAL A 107 12.51 6.68 2.05
CA VAL A 107 13.16 5.35 2.07
C VAL A 107 14.65 5.41 1.74
N GLY A 108 15.10 6.44 1.03
CA GLY A 108 16.51 6.63 0.68
C GLY A 108 16.97 5.83 -0.55
N PRO A 109 18.13 6.20 -1.12
CA PRO A 109 18.66 5.59 -2.35
C PRO A 109 18.96 4.09 -2.21
N GLU A 110 19.16 3.60 -0.98
CA GLU A 110 19.45 2.21 -0.66
C GLU A 110 18.27 1.30 -0.98
N PHE A 111 17.03 1.80 -0.83
CA PHE A 111 15.81 1.00 -0.99
C PHE A 111 14.91 1.47 -2.12
N ALA A 112 14.99 2.74 -2.55
CA ALA A 112 14.09 3.32 -3.56
C ALA A 112 14.04 2.47 -4.84
N GLY A 113 15.21 2.11 -5.39
CA GLY A 113 15.27 1.28 -6.60
C GLY A 113 14.65 -0.11 -6.40
N LEU A 114 14.95 -0.77 -5.28
CA LEU A 114 14.42 -2.10 -4.95
C LEU A 114 12.89 -2.07 -4.80
N LEU A 115 12.36 -1.07 -4.10
CA LEU A 115 10.92 -0.94 -3.87
C LEU A 115 10.17 -0.65 -5.17
N VAL A 116 10.72 0.17 -6.06
CA VAL A 116 10.14 0.41 -7.39
C VAL A 116 10.16 -0.86 -8.24
N ASP A 117 11.29 -1.58 -8.28
CA ASP A 117 11.42 -2.85 -9.01
C ASP A 117 10.37 -3.89 -8.58
N VAL A 118 10.23 -4.10 -7.27
CA VAL A 118 9.35 -5.16 -6.74
C VAL A 118 7.90 -4.70 -6.65
N CYS A 119 7.62 -3.50 -6.13
CA CYS A 119 6.25 -3.06 -5.88
C CYS A 119 5.58 -2.48 -7.13
N CYS A 120 6.34 -1.83 -8.03
CA CYS A 120 5.77 -1.12 -9.18
C CYS A 120 5.98 -1.87 -10.49
N PHE A 121 7.18 -2.42 -10.73
CA PHE A 121 7.47 -3.23 -11.93
C PHE A 121 7.23 -4.73 -11.73
N LEU A 122 6.86 -5.14 -10.52
CA LEU A 122 6.50 -6.51 -10.18
C LEU A 122 7.60 -7.53 -10.49
N LYS A 123 8.87 -7.12 -10.43
CA LYS A 123 10.01 -8.01 -10.64
C LYS A 123 10.06 -9.07 -9.54
N GLY A 124 10.40 -10.30 -9.92
CA GLY A 124 10.67 -11.38 -8.98
C GLY A 124 11.96 -11.13 -8.18
N LEU A 125 12.02 -11.64 -6.94
CA LEU A 125 13.20 -11.44 -6.08
C LEU A 125 14.47 -12.04 -6.68
N GLU A 126 14.37 -13.18 -7.37
CA GLU A 126 15.50 -13.83 -8.03
C GLU A 126 16.05 -12.98 -9.17
N GLN A 127 15.17 -12.33 -9.96
CA GLN A 127 15.57 -11.39 -11.00
C GLN A 127 16.31 -10.18 -10.40
N VAL A 128 15.79 -9.63 -9.31
CA VAL A 128 16.42 -8.52 -8.59
C VAL A 128 17.81 -8.92 -8.07
N GLU A 129 17.96 -10.13 -7.53
CA GLU A 129 19.25 -10.64 -7.06
C GLU A 129 20.26 -10.75 -8.20
N GLN A 130 19.84 -11.25 -9.37
CA GLN A 130 20.69 -11.34 -10.56
C GLN A 130 21.10 -9.96 -11.08
N GLU A 131 20.16 -9.04 -11.27
CA GLU A 131 20.43 -7.69 -11.80
C GLU A 131 21.33 -6.87 -10.86
N ARG A 132 21.22 -7.08 -9.55
CA ARG A 132 22.01 -6.36 -8.53
C ARG A 132 23.27 -7.10 -8.07
N LEU A 133 23.55 -8.27 -8.64
CA LEU A 133 24.65 -9.15 -8.25
C LEU A 133 24.66 -9.47 -6.73
N TRP A 134 23.46 -9.63 -6.15
CA TRP A 134 23.32 -10.00 -4.76
C TRP A 134 23.39 -11.52 -4.57
N PRO A 135 23.94 -11.99 -3.43
CA PRO A 135 23.84 -13.40 -3.07
C PRO A 135 22.39 -13.87 -2.98
N ALA A 136 22.16 -15.15 -3.26
CA ALA A 136 20.82 -15.74 -3.21
C ALA A 136 20.13 -15.49 -1.85
N ARG A 137 18.83 -15.19 -1.90
CA ARG A 137 17.95 -14.91 -0.74
C ARG A 137 18.22 -13.58 -0.02
N THR A 138 19.07 -12.70 -0.56
CA THR A 138 19.34 -11.37 -0.01
C THR A 138 18.18 -10.41 -0.26
N ALA A 139 17.58 -10.43 -1.46
CA ALA A 139 16.57 -9.44 -1.84
C ALA A 139 15.37 -9.45 -0.90
N LYS A 140 15.02 -10.63 -0.38
CA LYS A 140 13.95 -10.78 0.61
C LYS A 140 14.19 -9.94 1.88
N VAL A 141 15.40 -10.02 2.45
CA VAL A 141 15.73 -9.33 3.71
C VAL A 141 15.78 -7.81 3.47
N VAL A 142 16.42 -7.40 2.38
CA VAL A 142 16.53 -5.97 2.02
C VAL A 142 15.15 -5.39 1.71
N LEU A 143 14.28 -6.15 1.03
CA LEU A 143 12.91 -5.74 0.75
C LEU A 143 12.11 -5.52 2.04
N ALA A 144 12.22 -6.42 3.02
CA ALA A 144 11.55 -6.26 4.31
C ALA A 144 12.00 -4.97 5.02
N LEU A 145 13.30 -4.68 5.05
CA LEU A 145 13.84 -3.43 5.63
C LEU A 145 13.35 -2.18 4.89
N GLY A 146 13.30 -2.23 3.56
CA GLY A 146 12.76 -1.15 2.74
C GLY A 146 11.27 -0.91 3.00
N LEU A 147 10.48 -1.98 3.09
CA LEU A 147 9.05 -1.90 3.39
C LEU A 147 8.77 -1.41 4.81
N ASP A 148 9.61 -1.72 5.80
CA ASP A 148 9.52 -1.13 7.15
C ASP A 148 9.73 0.38 7.14
N ARG A 149 10.70 0.85 6.36
CA ARG A 149 10.96 2.29 6.21
C ARG A 149 9.81 2.98 5.46
N LEU A 150 9.26 2.32 4.43
CA LEU A 150 8.11 2.81 3.68
C LEU A 150 6.84 2.85 4.54
N ALA A 151 6.59 1.82 5.35
CA ALA A 151 5.46 1.76 6.27
C ALA A 151 5.51 2.91 7.29
N ARG A 152 6.69 3.19 7.86
CA ARG A 152 6.90 4.35 8.73
C ARG A 152 6.61 5.68 8.03
N HIS A 153 7.06 5.84 6.78
CA HIS A 153 6.75 7.05 5.99
C HIS A 153 5.24 7.26 5.81
N TYR A 154 4.48 6.18 5.59
CA TYR A 154 3.02 6.25 5.47
C TYR A 154 2.28 6.28 6.81
N GLY A 155 2.99 6.31 7.94
CA GLY A 155 2.38 6.30 9.28
C GLY A 155 1.65 5.00 9.60
N LEU A 156 2.08 3.86 9.02
CA LEU A 156 1.46 2.55 9.23
C LEU A 156 2.09 1.84 10.43
N SER A 157 1.26 1.38 11.37
CA SER A 157 1.67 0.61 12.55
C SER A 157 0.84 -0.65 12.74
N ALA A 158 1.50 -1.73 13.16
CA ALA A 158 0.87 -3.03 13.42
C ALA A 158 0.23 -3.09 14.81
N ALA A 159 0.63 -2.21 15.73
CA ALA A 159 0.10 -2.12 17.08
C ALA A 159 -0.52 -0.73 17.27
N ALA A 160 -1.77 -0.71 17.74
CA ALA A 160 -2.49 0.51 18.09
C ALA A 160 -1.74 1.27 19.19
N GLN A 161 -0.92 2.25 18.82
CA GLN A 161 -0.32 3.17 19.78
C GLN A 161 -1.28 4.35 19.96
N GLY A 162 -2.33 4.10 20.75
CA GLY A 162 -3.19 5.17 21.24
C GLY A 162 -2.33 6.22 21.98
N PRO A 163 -2.77 7.49 22.01
CA PRO A 163 -2.03 8.54 22.72
C PRO A 163 -1.71 8.09 24.15
N ALA A 164 -0.50 8.41 24.64
CA ALA A 164 -0.01 8.02 25.98
C ALA A 164 -0.98 8.36 27.13
N ARG A 165 -1.91 9.30 26.88
CA ARG A 165 -3.15 9.46 27.63
C ARG A 165 -4.34 9.55 26.69
N ALA A 166 -5.21 8.54 26.74
CA ALA A 166 -6.58 8.69 26.28
C ALA A 166 -7.39 9.42 27.37
N ARG A 167 -8.23 10.40 26.98
CA ARG A 167 -9.25 10.93 27.89
C ARG A 167 -10.23 9.80 28.19
N THR A 168 -10.34 9.40 29.46
CA THR A 168 -11.35 8.43 29.90
C THR A 168 -12.72 8.89 29.42
N ARG A 169 -13.32 8.18 28.47
CA ARG A 169 -14.74 8.35 28.17
C ARG A 169 -15.50 7.46 29.12
N ALA A 170 -16.45 8.06 29.85
CA ALA A 170 -17.29 7.31 30.77
C ALA A 170 -18.11 6.30 29.97
N TRP A 171 -17.95 5.02 30.33
CA TRP A 171 -18.85 3.96 29.89
C TRP A 171 -20.21 4.18 30.55
N LYS A 172 -21.26 4.46 29.76
CA LYS A 172 -22.64 4.41 30.24
C LYS A 172 -23.17 3.00 30.02
N ALA A 173 -23.67 2.39 31.07
CA ALA A 173 -24.44 1.16 30.95
C ALA A 173 -25.73 1.43 30.15
N PRO A 174 -26.21 0.46 29.34
CA PRO A 174 -27.53 0.57 28.73
C PRO A 174 -28.58 0.71 29.83
N GLU A 175 -29.46 1.71 29.70
CA GLU A 175 -30.56 1.89 30.65
C GLU A 175 -31.50 0.68 30.61
N PRO A 176 -31.91 0.15 31.77
CA PRO A 176 -32.88 -0.94 31.80
C PRO A 176 -34.20 -0.47 31.20
N PRO A 177 -34.93 -1.35 30.49
CA PRO A 177 -36.20 -0.99 29.88
C PRO A 177 -37.20 -0.57 30.96
N ALA A 178 -37.85 0.58 30.75
CA ALA A 178 -38.88 1.10 31.64
C ALA A 178 -40.01 0.08 31.81
N GLY A 179 -40.24 -0.33 33.06
CA GLY A 179 -41.38 -1.17 33.43
C GLY A 179 -42.69 -0.47 33.09
N LYS A 180 -43.61 -1.21 32.48
CA LYS A 180 -45.02 -0.81 32.36
C LYS A 180 -45.77 -1.42 33.54
N ASP A 181 -46.43 -0.56 34.30
CA ASP A 181 -47.52 -0.91 35.21
C ASP A 181 -48.71 -1.51 34.43
#